data_AF-V6LMB3-F1
#
_entry.id   AF-V6LMB3-F1
#
_cell.length_a   1.000
_cell.length_b   1.000
_cell.length_c   1.000
_cell.angle_alpha   90.00
_cell.angle_beta   90.00
_cell.angle_gamma   90.00
#
_symmetry.space_group_name_H-M   'P 1'
#
loop_
_entity.id
_entity.type
_entity.pdbx_description
1 polymer ?
#
loop_
_entity_poly.entity_id
_entity_poly.type
_entity_poly.pdbx_seq_one_letter_code
_entity_poly.pdbx_strand_id
1 'polypeptide(L)'
;MNDAGTCTRFNANCKKNHFCPAVDSDTASVPCLPCTDNMILGQGCYCVDFTAITNCKGCNEAVCTECLSGTYLSRNRCENCQKGCSKCTNANTCTECMKGYDLDTTTGVCSLICNNNKQCQDAKLGYCNVIDRKCVPCDLKCEICGSIELCYKCNIVDQITTISGTCTPYCNSLKHGQYCDNGVAKPCTNNITSQCFCSASANCATCSDDKSQCASCLQNSILSSPGKCDQCVKGFEKIGNMCWRSAAQSQNKIGGGAIAGIIIAIIILIGAVGGGLAYYFTKRAKS
;
A
#
# COMPACT_ATOMS: atom_id res chain seq x y z
N MET A 1 7.29 47.65 -15.51
CA MET A 1 6.85 46.23 -15.42
C MET A 1 5.34 46.26 -15.43
N ASN A 2 4.69 45.56 -16.36
CA ASN A 2 3.23 45.51 -16.41
C ASN A 2 2.72 44.78 -15.16
N ASP A 3 1.73 45.37 -14.49
CA ASP A 3 1.14 44.83 -13.27
C ASP A 3 0.46 43.47 -13.56
N ALA A 4 1.01 42.39 -13.02
CA ALA A 4 0.50 41.03 -13.17
C ALA A 4 -0.75 40.75 -12.31
N GLY A 5 -1.02 41.62 -11.32
CA GLY A 5 -2.03 41.41 -10.30
C GLY A 5 -1.53 40.56 -9.12
N THR A 6 -2.40 40.45 -8.11
CA THR A 6 -2.22 39.56 -6.95
C THR A 6 -3.46 38.70 -6.82
N CYS A 7 -3.36 37.51 -6.23
CA CYS A 7 -4.46 36.58 -6.12
C CYS A 7 -4.47 35.86 -4.78
N THR A 8 -5.63 35.30 -4.44
CA THR A 8 -5.76 34.26 -3.40
C THR A 8 -6.39 33.03 -4.05
N ARG A 9 -6.53 31.94 -3.30
CA ARG A 9 -7.27 30.76 -3.78
C ARG A 9 -8.70 31.09 -4.23
N PHE A 10 -9.36 32.03 -3.54
CA PHE A 10 -10.77 32.36 -3.78
C PHE A 10 -10.95 33.54 -4.74
N ASN A 11 -9.91 34.36 -4.94
CA ASN A 11 -9.98 35.58 -5.74
C ASN A 11 -9.11 35.47 -6.99
N ALA A 12 -9.78 35.48 -8.14
CA ALA A 12 -9.18 35.38 -9.45
C ALA A 12 -8.79 36.75 -10.02
N ASN A 13 -7.65 37.27 -9.60
CA ASN A 13 -7.25 38.66 -9.88
C ASN A 13 -5.99 38.77 -10.77
N CYS A 14 -5.54 37.67 -11.38
CA CYS A 14 -4.38 37.69 -12.28
C CYS A 14 -4.73 38.22 -13.67
N LYS A 15 -3.77 38.91 -14.28
CA LYS A 15 -3.84 39.37 -15.67
C LYS A 15 -3.57 38.25 -16.67
N LYS A 16 -3.94 38.48 -17.93
CA LYS A 16 -3.67 37.56 -19.04
C LYS A 16 -2.21 37.08 -19.02
N ASN A 17 -1.99 35.81 -19.37
CA ASN A 17 -0.71 35.11 -19.40
C ASN A 17 -0.04 34.89 -18.02
N HIS A 18 -0.79 35.06 -16.93
CA HIS A 18 -0.34 34.74 -15.58
C HIS A 18 -1.21 33.66 -14.94
N PHE A 19 -0.73 33.04 -13.87
CA PHE A 19 -1.47 32.11 -13.04
C PHE A 19 -1.35 32.49 -11.57
N CYS A 20 -2.25 31.95 -10.75
CA CYS A 20 -2.22 32.13 -9.32
C CYS A 20 -1.44 30.98 -8.65
N PRO A 21 -0.31 31.25 -7.96
CA PRO A 21 0.47 30.21 -7.30
C PRO A 21 -0.08 29.79 -5.92
N ALA A 22 -1.10 30.47 -5.40
CA ALA A 22 -1.67 30.18 -4.08
C ALA A 22 -2.11 28.71 -3.96
N VAL A 23 -1.76 28.08 -2.83
CA VAL A 23 -2.18 26.70 -2.50
C VAL A 23 -3.21 26.72 -1.35
N ASP A 24 -3.82 25.57 -1.08
CA ASP A 24 -5.07 25.39 -0.31
C ASP A 24 -5.19 26.09 1.06
N SER A 25 -4.09 26.60 1.63
CA SER A 25 -3.98 27.28 2.93
C SER A 25 -3.73 28.80 2.88
N ASP A 26 -3.55 29.40 1.71
CA ASP A 26 -3.11 30.80 1.61
C ASP A 26 -4.31 31.78 1.69
N THR A 27 -4.49 32.38 2.86
CA THR A 27 -5.40 33.53 3.07
C THR A 27 -4.76 34.87 2.68
N ALA A 28 -3.43 34.91 2.58
CA ALA A 28 -2.68 36.08 2.14
C ALA A 28 -2.68 36.18 0.61
N SER A 29 -2.88 37.39 0.09
CA SER A 29 -2.75 37.65 -1.35
C SER A 29 -1.30 37.49 -1.79
N VAL A 30 -1.06 36.72 -2.85
CA VAL A 30 0.27 36.45 -3.43
C VAL A 30 0.37 37.06 -4.82
N PRO A 31 1.57 37.45 -5.29
CA PRO A 31 1.76 37.96 -6.64
C PRO A 31 1.45 36.87 -7.68
N CYS A 32 0.79 37.26 -8.76
CA CYS A 32 0.57 36.38 -9.90
C CYS A 32 1.88 36.14 -10.66
N LEU A 33 2.08 34.93 -11.16
CA LEU A 33 3.29 34.52 -11.86
C LEU A 33 3.00 34.23 -13.33
N PRO A 34 3.95 34.42 -14.26
CA PRO A 34 3.76 34.05 -15.66
C PRO A 34 3.39 32.57 -15.80
N CYS A 35 2.52 32.23 -16.76
CA CYS A 35 2.19 30.82 -17.04
C CYS A 35 3.45 30.05 -17.45
N THR A 36 3.78 28.95 -16.75
CA THR A 36 4.99 28.13 -16.98
C THR A 36 4.75 26.65 -16.66
N ASP A 37 5.70 25.79 -17.02
CA ASP A 37 5.69 24.34 -16.76
C ASP A 37 5.70 23.95 -15.27
N ASN A 38 5.97 24.89 -14.36
CA ASN A 38 5.99 24.65 -12.91
C ASN A 38 4.61 24.79 -12.24
N MET A 39 3.58 25.11 -13.02
CA MET A 39 2.19 25.08 -12.55
C MET A 39 1.77 23.66 -12.18
N ILE A 40 1.02 23.51 -11.10
CA ILE A 40 0.55 22.21 -10.61
C ILE A 40 -0.91 21.94 -11.02
N LEU A 41 -1.30 20.67 -11.09
CA LEU A 41 -2.69 20.26 -11.33
C LEU A 41 -3.66 20.99 -10.38
N GLY A 42 -4.76 21.48 -10.93
CA GLY A 42 -5.74 22.33 -10.25
C GLY A 42 -5.53 23.83 -10.48
N GLN A 43 -4.31 24.27 -10.78
CA GLN A 43 -4.04 25.64 -11.23
C GLN A 43 -4.36 25.81 -12.71
N GLY A 44 -4.38 27.05 -13.19
CA GLY A 44 -4.71 27.35 -14.57
C GLY A 44 -4.20 28.72 -15.02
N CYS A 45 -3.84 28.81 -16.29
CA CYS A 45 -3.42 30.06 -16.90
C CYS A 45 -4.64 30.97 -17.10
N TYR A 46 -4.47 32.25 -16.83
CA TYR A 46 -5.45 33.28 -17.09
C TYR A 46 -5.34 33.66 -18.56
N CYS A 47 -6.21 33.08 -19.37
CA CYS A 47 -6.17 33.21 -20.82
C CYS A 47 -6.72 34.57 -21.29
N VAL A 48 -7.65 35.11 -20.50
CA VAL A 48 -8.06 36.52 -20.48
C VAL A 48 -7.97 37.03 -19.05
N ASP A 49 -7.97 38.36 -18.89
CA ASP A 49 -7.90 38.98 -17.56
C ASP A 49 -8.94 38.37 -16.61
N PHE A 50 -8.49 38.03 -15.40
CA PHE A 50 -9.32 37.54 -14.30
C PHE A 50 -10.04 36.19 -14.54
N THR A 51 -9.79 35.53 -15.67
CA THR A 51 -10.44 34.25 -16.01
C THR A 51 -9.40 33.17 -16.28
N ALA A 52 -9.22 32.28 -15.29
CA ALA A 52 -8.37 31.10 -15.41
C ALA A 52 -9.09 29.94 -16.11
N ILE A 53 -8.37 29.20 -16.94
CA ILE A 53 -8.82 27.87 -17.39
C ILE A 53 -8.06 26.82 -16.59
N THR A 54 -8.77 26.06 -15.76
CA THR A 54 -8.20 25.00 -14.92
C THR A 54 -7.41 23.99 -15.76
N ASN A 55 -6.24 23.61 -15.27
CA ASN A 55 -5.24 22.75 -15.90
C ASN A 55 -4.70 23.26 -17.23
N CYS A 56 -5.02 24.49 -17.64
CA CYS A 56 -4.47 25.08 -18.84
C CYS A 56 -3.08 25.64 -18.58
N LYS A 57 -2.10 25.20 -19.38
CA LYS A 57 -0.72 25.66 -19.36
C LYS A 57 -0.52 26.89 -20.25
N GLY A 58 -1.14 26.87 -21.43
CA GLY A 58 -1.03 27.93 -22.42
C GLY A 58 -2.31 28.09 -23.22
N CYS A 59 -2.60 29.33 -23.62
CA CYS A 59 -3.85 29.68 -24.27
C CYS A 59 -3.66 30.58 -25.48
N ASN A 60 -4.62 30.54 -26.39
CA ASN A 60 -4.85 31.57 -27.39
C ASN A 60 -6.19 32.25 -27.07
N GLU A 61 -6.14 33.50 -26.61
CA GLU A 61 -7.32 34.26 -26.17
C GLU A 61 -8.13 33.51 -25.09
N ALA A 62 -9.41 33.21 -25.31
CA ALA A 62 -10.25 32.48 -24.36
C ALA A 62 -10.17 30.94 -24.51
N VAL A 63 -9.26 30.43 -25.36
CA VAL A 63 -9.15 29.01 -25.71
C VAL A 63 -7.85 28.43 -25.17
N CYS A 64 -7.95 27.32 -24.43
CA CYS A 64 -6.76 26.58 -24.02
C CYS A 64 -6.14 25.84 -25.21
N THR A 65 -4.82 25.94 -25.37
CA THR A 65 -4.06 25.31 -26.46
C THR A 65 -3.06 24.27 -25.95
N GLU A 66 -2.64 24.37 -24.70
CA GLU A 66 -1.71 23.44 -24.06
C GLU A 66 -2.15 23.16 -22.63
N CYS A 67 -2.15 21.89 -22.25
CA CYS A 67 -2.62 21.43 -20.95
C CYS A 67 -1.45 21.02 -20.04
N LEU A 68 -1.64 21.14 -18.72
CA LEU A 68 -0.66 20.69 -17.73
C LEU A 68 -0.50 19.15 -17.76
N SER A 69 0.67 18.67 -17.37
CA SER A 69 0.95 17.23 -17.25
C SER A 69 -0.08 16.55 -16.33
N GLY A 70 -0.59 15.40 -16.75
CA GLY A 70 -1.70 14.69 -16.12
C GLY A 70 -3.08 15.05 -16.68
N THR A 71 -3.15 15.89 -17.72
CA THR A 71 -4.38 16.21 -18.46
C THR A 71 -4.18 16.14 -19.98
N TYR A 72 -5.27 16.14 -20.74
CA TYR A 72 -5.29 16.18 -22.19
C TYR A 72 -6.30 17.22 -22.71
N LEU A 73 -6.03 17.77 -23.89
CA LEU A 73 -6.90 18.78 -24.51
C LEU A 73 -8.12 18.11 -25.14
N SER A 74 -9.32 18.50 -24.69
CA SER A 74 -10.60 18.05 -25.22
C SER A 74 -11.57 19.22 -25.27
N ARG A 75 -12.12 19.53 -26.46
CA ARG A 75 -13.08 20.64 -26.67
C ARG A 75 -12.60 21.97 -26.04
N ASN A 76 -11.34 22.34 -26.29
CA ASN A 76 -10.71 23.57 -25.77
C ASN A 76 -10.57 23.64 -24.23
N ARG A 77 -10.71 22.51 -23.54
CA ARG A 77 -10.52 22.37 -22.09
C ARG A 77 -9.57 21.23 -21.77
N CYS A 78 -8.97 21.26 -20.58
CA CYS A 78 -8.04 20.23 -20.13
C CYS A 78 -8.76 19.24 -19.23
N GLU A 79 -8.93 18.03 -19.73
CA GLU A 79 -9.58 16.91 -19.04
C GLU A 79 -8.53 16.03 -18.38
N ASN A 80 -8.85 15.44 -17.23
CA ASN A 80 -7.88 14.64 -16.47
C ASN A 80 -7.56 13.32 -17.19
N CYS A 81 -6.28 12.96 -17.19
CA CYS A 81 -5.86 11.60 -17.48
C CYS A 81 -6.27 10.66 -16.33
N GLN A 82 -6.25 9.36 -16.59
CA GLN A 82 -6.31 8.35 -15.53
C GLN A 82 -5.20 8.53 -14.47
N LYS A 83 -5.45 8.05 -13.25
CA LYS A 83 -4.52 8.16 -12.12
C LYS A 83 -3.14 7.57 -12.48
N GLY A 84 -2.08 8.31 -12.13
CA GLY A 84 -0.70 7.89 -12.38
C GLY A 84 -0.20 8.14 -13.80
N CYS A 85 -1.02 8.69 -14.69
CA CYS A 85 -0.63 9.04 -16.06
C CYS A 85 -0.16 10.50 -16.15
N SER A 86 1.01 10.76 -16.75
CA SER A 86 1.52 12.11 -17.01
C SER A 86 1.12 12.65 -18.39
N LYS A 87 0.94 11.78 -19.40
CA LYS A 87 0.43 12.15 -20.73
C LYS A 87 -0.54 11.11 -21.27
N CYS A 88 -1.71 11.56 -21.71
CA CYS A 88 -2.74 10.69 -22.30
C CYS A 88 -3.35 11.30 -23.56
N THR A 89 -3.93 10.46 -24.41
CA THR A 89 -4.68 10.90 -25.60
C THR A 89 -6.17 11.07 -25.32
N ASN A 90 -6.66 10.38 -24.29
CA ASN A 90 -8.00 10.51 -23.74
C ASN A 90 -7.98 10.01 -22.28
N ALA A 91 -9.12 10.09 -21.59
CA ALA A 91 -9.25 9.71 -20.18
C ALA A 91 -8.73 8.29 -19.85
N ASN A 92 -8.77 7.35 -20.81
CA ASN A 92 -8.46 5.93 -20.59
C ASN A 92 -7.16 5.46 -21.26
N THR A 93 -6.52 6.27 -22.11
CA THR A 93 -5.36 5.84 -22.90
C THR A 93 -4.13 6.66 -22.52
N CYS A 94 -3.31 6.10 -21.63
CA CYS A 94 -2.04 6.71 -21.23
C CYS A 94 -0.91 6.36 -22.21
N THR A 95 -0.03 7.33 -22.43
CA THR A 95 1.16 7.21 -23.27
C THR A 95 2.45 7.38 -22.49
N GLU A 96 2.39 8.07 -21.34
CA GLU A 96 3.52 8.27 -20.45
C GLU A 96 3.03 8.29 -19.00
N CYS A 97 3.64 7.47 -18.14
CA CYS A 97 3.28 7.42 -16.73
C CYS A 97 4.08 8.44 -15.90
N MET A 98 3.50 8.85 -14.78
CA MET A 98 4.21 9.62 -13.76
C MET A 98 5.36 8.80 -13.15
N LYS A 99 6.36 9.48 -12.59
CA LYS A 99 7.46 8.82 -11.88
C LYS A 99 6.93 7.88 -10.80
N GLY A 100 7.45 6.65 -10.78
CA GLY A 100 7.01 5.61 -9.83
C GLY A 100 5.82 4.79 -10.32
N TYR A 101 5.37 4.98 -11.56
CA TYR A 101 4.39 4.14 -12.23
C TYR A 101 5.00 3.47 -13.46
N ASP A 102 4.48 2.30 -13.80
CA ASP A 102 4.85 1.53 -15.00
C ASP A 102 3.68 1.49 -15.99
N LEU A 103 3.98 1.64 -17.28
CA LEU A 103 2.97 1.66 -18.34
C LEU A 103 2.74 0.24 -18.86
N ASP A 104 1.52 -0.26 -18.72
CA ASP A 104 1.07 -1.38 -19.53
C ASP A 104 0.73 -0.86 -20.93
N THR A 105 1.61 -1.13 -21.89
CA THR A 105 1.47 -0.68 -23.28
C THR A 105 0.32 -1.35 -24.03
N THR A 106 -0.19 -2.49 -23.52
CA THR A 106 -1.33 -3.19 -24.13
C THR A 106 -2.65 -2.54 -23.74
N THR A 107 -2.78 -2.19 -22.46
CA THR A 107 -4.01 -1.58 -21.93
C THR A 107 -3.98 -0.06 -21.90
N GLY A 108 -2.79 0.54 -22.00
CA GLY A 108 -2.58 1.98 -21.84
C GLY A 108 -2.78 2.45 -20.41
N VAL A 109 -2.62 1.58 -19.40
CA VAL A 109 -2.86 1.88 -17.97
C VAL A 109 -1.55 1.98 -17.19
N CYS A 110 -1.46 2.96 -16.30
CA CYS A 110 -0.33 3.13 -15.39
C CYS A 110 -0.56 2.44 -14.06
N SER A 111 0.36 1.56 -13.65
CA SER A 111 0.32 0.87 -12.36
C SER A 111 1.42 1.34 -11.43
N LEU A 112 1.11 1.53 -10.14
CA LEU A 112 2.09 1.95 -9.14
C LEU A 112 3.20 0.88 -9.00
N ILE A 113 4.45 1.32 -9.11
CA ILE A 113 5.62 0.49 -8.82
C ILE A 113 5.86 0.51 -7.31
N CYS A 114 5.87 -0.66 -6.68
CA CYS A 114 6.06 -0.80 -5.25
C CYS A 114 7.41 -1.47 -4.92
N ASN A 115 7.94 -1.16 -3.74
CA ASN A 115 9.13 -1.78 -3.14
C ASN A 115 8.83 -2.43 -1.79
N ASN A 116 7.72 -2.05 -1.16
CA ASN A 116 7.28 -2.56 0.12
C ASN A 116 5.76 -2.44 0.24
N ASN A 117 5.18 -3.17 1.18
CA ASN A 117 3.74 -3.21 1.39
C ASN A 117 3.16 -1.84 1.75
N LYS A 118 3.90 -0.98 2.46
CA LYS A 118 3.41 0.33 2.88
C LYS A 118 2.95 1.17 1.68
N GLN A 119 3.70 1.16 0.57
CA GLN A 119 3.32 1.91 -0.63
C GLN A 119 1.96 1.46 -1.22
N CYS A 120 1.71 0.15 -1.27
CA CYS A 120 0.43 -0.39 -1.76
C CYS A 120 -0.70 -0.19 -0.76
N GLN A 121 -0.42 -0.29 0.54
CA GLN A 121 -1.40 -0.09 1.61
C GLN A 121 -1.84 1.38 1.70
N ASP A 122 -0.90 2.34 1.65
CA ASP A 122 -1.21 3.78 1.61
C ASP A 122 -2.07 4.13 0.39
N ALA A 123 -1.79 3.48 -0.75
CA ALA A 123 -2.55 3.65 -2.00
C ALA A 123 -3.87 2.87 -2.01
N LYS A 124 -4.16 2.04 -1.00
CA LYS A 124 -5.29 1.10 -0.93
C LYS A 124 -5.37 0.13 -2.12
N LEU A 125 -4.20 -0.35 -2.56
CA LEU A 125 -4.04 -1.29 -3.67
C LEU A 125 -3.64 -2.70 -3.21
N GLY A 126 -3.61 -2.94 -1.90
CA GLY A 126 -3.26 -4.23 -1.29
C GLY A 126 -1.81 -4.30 -0.81
N TYR A 127 -1.10 -5.37 -1.13
CA TYR A 127 0.29 -5.61 -0.73
C TYR A 127 1.24 -5.55 -1.93
N CYS A 128 2.54 -5.42 -1.67
CA CYS A 128 3.55 -5.38 -2.72
C CYS A 128 4.10 -6.79 -3.00
N ASN A 129 3.89 -7.28 -4.22
CA ASN A 129 4.75 -8.34 -4.73
C ASN A 129 6.08 -7.70 -5.14
N VAL A 130 7.10 -7.86 -4.29
CA VAL A 130 8.42 -7.23 -4.47
C VAL A 130 9.23 -7.82 -5.62
N ILE A 131 8.87 -9.01 -6.12
CA ILE A 131 9.52 -9.64 -7.27
C ILE A 131 9.09 -8.90 -8.53
N ASP A 132 7.78 -8.76 -8.71
CA ASP A 132 7.19 -8.08 -9.88
C ASP A 132 7.12 -6.56 -9.71
N ARG A 133 7.39 -6.07 -8.49
CA ARG A 133 7.25 -4.67 -8.05
C ARG A 133 5.85 -4.11 -8.30
N LYS A 134 4.83 -4.97 -8.22
CA LYS A 134 3.43 -4.63 -8.47
C LYS A 134 2.60 -4.78 -7.20
N CYS A 135 1.64 -3.88 -7.03
CA CYS A 135 0.62 -4.03 -5.99
C CYS A 135 -0.35 -5.14 -6.38
N VAL A 136 -0.59 -6.05 -5.45
CA VAL A 136 -1.55 -7.14 -5.57
C VAL A 136 -2.68 -6.88 -4.58
N PRO A 137 -3.96 -6.88 -5.02
CA PRO A 137 -5.09 -6.70 -4.13
C PRO A 137 -5.11 -7.73 -2.99
N CYS A 138 -5.63 -7.32 -1.84
CA CYS A 138 -5.92 -8.26 -0.75
C CYS A 138 -7.10 -9.18 -1.12
N ASP A 139 -7.21 -10.31 -0.42
CA ASP A 139 -8.44 -11.12 -0.45
C ASP A 139 -9.65 -10.27 -0.03
N LEU A 140 -10.84 -10.57 -0.56
CA LEU A 140 -12.07 -9.82 -0.25
C LEU A 140 -12.37 -9.75 1.25
N LYS A 141 -11.97 -10.77 2.02
CA LYS A 141 -12.14 -10.83 3.48
C LYS A 141 -11.11 -9.98 4.24
N CYS A 142 -10.12 -9.40 3.56
CA CYS A 142 -9.01 -8.69 4.16
C CYS A 142 -8.89 -7.24 3.65
N GLU A 143 -8.97 -6.28 4.57
CA GLU A 143 -8.87 -4.85 4.25
C GLU A 143 -7.42 -4.40 4.11
N ILE A 144 -6.55 -4.86 5.00
CA ILE A 144 -5.12 -4.57 4.98
C ILE A 144 -4.39 -5.89 5.04
N CYS A 145 -3.54 -6.19 4.08
CA CYS A 145 -2.81 -7.45 4.00
C CYS A 145 -1.30 -7.22 3.83
N GLY A 146 -0.52 -8.19 4.30
CA GLY A 146 0.92 -8.30 4.03
C GLY A 146 1.24 -9.24 2.87
N SER A 147 0.34 -10.19 2.59
CA SER A 147 0.37 -11.11 1.46
C SER A 147 -1.05 -11.64 1.20
N ILE A 148 -1.21 -12.58 0.27
CA ILE A 148 -2.49 -13.26 0.07
C ILE A 148 -2.92 -14.11 1.30
N GLU A 149 -1.96 -14.63 2.07
CA GLU A 149 -2.22 -15.47 3.25
C GLU A 149 -2.18 -14.70 4.58
N LEU A 150 -1.52 -13.53 4.58
CA LEU A 150 -1.29 -12.74 5.78
C LEU A 150 -2.19 -11.50 5.78
N CYS A 151 -3.26 -11.54 6.56
CA CYS A 151 -4.20 -10.45 6.74
C CYS A 151 -3.93 -9.64 8.01
N TYR A 152 -3.67 -8.35 7.86
CA TYR A 152 -3.45 -7.43 8.98
C TYR A 152 -4.75 -6.87 9.58
N LYS A 153 -5.82 -6.81 8.79
CA LYS A 153 -7.14 -6.35 9.23
C LYS A 153 -8.22 -6.99 8.36
N CYS A 154 -9.13 -7.73 8.98
CA CYS A 154 -10.28 -8.32 8.27
C CYS A 154 -11.29 -7.23 7.89
N ASN A 155 -11.90 -7.36 6.71
CA ASN A 155 -12.81 -6.38 6.09
C ASN A 155 -14.27 -6.54 6.53
N ILE A 156 -14.64 -7.71 7.09
CA ILE A 156 -16.04 -8.05 7.35
C ILE A 156 -16.37 -7.82 8.82
N VAL A 157 -17.53 -7.20 9.08
CA VAL A 157 -18.06 -6.90 10.43
C VAL A 157 -18.13 -8.16 11.31
N ASP A 158 -18.35 -9.33 10.70
CA ASP A 158 -18.44 -10.63 11.36
C ASP A 158 -17.15 -11.47 11.24
N GLN A 159 -15.98 -10.83 11.24
CA GLN A 159 -14.69 -11.52 11.30
C GLN A 159 -13.76 -10.99 12.38
N ILE A 160 -12.94 -11.90 12.90
CA ILE A 160 -11.91 -11.63 13.89
C ILE A 160 -10.55 -11.82 13.23
N THR A 161 -9.69 -10.81 13.35
CA THR A 161 -8.29 -10.92 12.94
C THR A 161 -7.50 -11.59 14.06
N THR A 162 -6.80 -12.68 13.74
CA THR A 162 -5.92 -13.35 14.70
C THR A 162 -4.52 -12.74 14.71
N ILE A 163 -3.74 -12.97 15.76
CA ILE A 163 -2.31 -12.57 15.86
C ILE A 163 -1.43 -13.19 14.77
N SER A 164 -1.91 -14.25 14.11
CA SER A 164 -1.25 -14.91 12.98
C SER A 164 -1.63 -14.34 11.61
N GLY A 165 -2.58 -13.41 11.58
CA GLY A 165 -3.05 -12.77 10.35
C GLY A 165 -4.04 -13.60 9.56
N THR A 166 -4.84 -14.41 10.25
CA THR A 166 -5.98 -15.11 9.66
C THR A 166 -7.29 -14.43 10.06
N CYS A 167 -8.29 -14.51 9.18
CA CYS A 167 -9.64 -14.06 9.47
C CYS A 167 -10.52 -15.25 9.85
N THR A 168 -11.02 -15.23 11.08
CA THR A 168 -11.90 -16.29 11.62
C THR A 168 -13.32 -15.76 11.86
N PRO A 169 -14.34 -16.63 11.96
CA PRO A 169 -15.69 -16.22 12.29
C PRO A 169 -15.76 -15.43 13.60
N TYR A 170 -16.64 -14.42 13.61
CA TYR A 170 -16.95 -13.62 14.78
C TYR A 170 -17.82 -14.36 15.80
N CYS A 171 -17.79 -13.88 17.05
CA CYS A 171 -18.61 -14.37 18.14
C CYS A 171 -19.72 -13.36 18.45
N ASN A 172 -20.98 -13.71 18.15
CA ASN A 172 -22.16 -12.83 18.33
C ASN A 172 -22.37 -12.28 19.74
N SER A 173 -21.80 -12.92 20.76
CA SER A 173 -21.95 -12.52 22.15
C SER A 173 -20.70 -12.85 22.94
N LEU A 174 -19.78 -11.89 23.00
CA LEU A 174 -18.55 -12.00 23.76
C LEU A 174 -18.69 -11.25 25.09
N LYS A 175 -18.47 -11.93 26.22
CA LYS A 175 -18.51 -11.30 27.55
C LYS A 175 -17.13 -10.77 27.93
N HIS A 176 -17.11 -9.81 28.87
CA HIS A 176 -15.86 -9.33 29.45
C HIS A 176 -15.05 -10.50 30.04
N GLY A 177 -13.77 -10.61 29.68
CA GLY A 177 -12.90 -11.73 30.03
C GLY A 177 -13.03 -12.95 29.11
N GLN A 178 -13.64 -12.80 27.93
CA GLN A 178 -13.65 -13.82 26.88
C GLN A 178 -12.97 -13.32 25.60
N TYR A 179 -12.41 -14.24 24.82
CA TYR A 179 -11.93 -14.01 23.46
C TYR A 179 -12.67 -14.93 22.48
N CYS A 180 -12.63 -14.59 21.20
CA CYS A 180 -13.30 -15.38 20.17
C CYS A 180 -12.32 -16.34 19.51
N ASP A 181 -12.48 -17.63 19.76
CA ASP A 181 -11.73 -18.67 19.08
C ASP A 181 -12.56 -19.25 17.95
N ASN A 182 -12.37 -18.72 16.74
CA ASN A 182 -13.01 -19.21 15.53
C ASN A 182 -14.55 -19.35 15.63
N GLY A 183 -15.21 -18.30 16.10
CA GLY A 183 -16.67 -18.26 16.32
C GLY A 183 -17.12 -18.84 17.66
N VAL A 184 -16.21 -19.34 18.49
CA VAL A 184 -16.51 -19.90 19.82
C VAL A 184 -15.92 -19.01 20.91
N ALA A 185 -16.77 -18.46 21.78
CA ALA A 185 -16.33 -17.66 22.92
C ALA A 185 -15.63 -18.54 23.97
N LYS A 186 -14.40 -18.19 24.34
CA LYS A 186 -13.59 -18.90 25.35
C LYS A 186 -13.04 -17.95 26.42
N PRO A 187 -12.78 -18.42 27.66
CA PRO A 187 -12.12 -17.60 28.68
C PRO A 187 -10.74 -17.14 28.24
N CYS A 188 -10.37 -15.91 28.60
CA CYS A 188 -9.06 -15.36 28.25
C CYS A 188 -7.90 -16.03 28.99
N THR A 189 -6.79 -16.24 28.28
CA THR A 189 -5.53 -16.79 28.81
C THR A 189 -4.35 -16.08 28.13
N ASN A 190 -3.12 -16.30 28.60
CA ASN A 190 -1.95 -15.60 28.06
C ASN A 190 -1.62 -15.94 26.58
N ASN A 191 -2.08 -17.09 26.07
CA ASN A 191 -1.70 -17.61 24.74
C ASN A 191 -2.91 -17.70 23.79
N ILE A 192 -3.71 -16.63 23.73
CA ILE A 192 -4.89 -16.56 22.87
C ILE A 192 -4.55 -15.97 21.50
N THR A 193 -5.38 -16.30 20.51
CA THR A 193 -5.15 -15.96 19.11
C THR A 193 -5.83 -14.67 18.67
N SER A 194 -6.81 -14.16 19.43
CA SER A 194 -7.50 -12.89 19.18
C SER A 194 -7.59 -12.08 20.46
N GLN A 195 -7.91 -10.79 20.37
CA GLN A 195 -8.06 -9.95 21.56
C GLN A 195 -9.10 -10.49 22.55
N CYS A 196 -8.72 -10.49 23.82
CA CYS A 196 -9.62 -10.63 24.94
C CYS A 196 -10.48 -9.38 25.05
N PHE A 197 -11.79 -9.53 25.23
CA PHE A 197 -12.69 -8.42 25.44
C PHE A 197 -12.60 -7.94 26.89
N CYS A 198 -11.89 -6.82 27.10
CA CYS A 198 -11.75 -6.14 28.39
C CYS A 198 -12.28 -4.70 28.25
N SER A 199 -13.59 -4.55 28.09
CA SER A 199 -14.23 -3.27 27.77
C SER A 199 -13.65 -2.67 26.48
N ALA A 200 -13.28 -1.39 26.47
CA ALA A 200 -12.71 -0.71 25.31
C ALA A 200 -11.20 -0.96 25.11
N SER A 201 -10.55 -1.78 25.95
CA SER A 201 -9.11 -2.02 25.86
C SER A 201 -8.76 -2.92 24.67
N ALA A 202 -7.76 -2.51 23.89
CA ALA A 202 -7.31 -3.24 22.71
C ALA A 202 -6.10 -4.12 23.04
N ASN A 203 -5.90 -5.17 22.24
CA ASN A 203 -4.74 -6.07 22.30
C ASN A 203 -4.52 -6.74 23.68
N CYS A 204 -5.58 -6.96 24.47
CA CYS A 204 -5.46 -7.71 25.73
C CYS A 204 -5.35 -9.22 25.47
N ALA A 205 -4.46 -9.91 26.19
CA ALA A 205 -4.50 -11.37 26.32
C ALA A 205 -5.34 -11.81 27.51
N THR A 206 -5.26 -11.08 28.63
CA THR A 206 -6.11 -11.28 29.82
C THR A 206 -6.61 -9.93 30.35
N CYS A 207 -7.69 -9.94 31.13
CA CYS A 207 -8.20 -8.74 31.79
C CYS A 207 -7.78 -8.66 33.26
N SER A 208 -7.84 -7.45 33.83
CA SER A 208 -7.85 -7.23 35.28
C SER A 208 -9.04 -7.92 35.95
N ASP A 209 -9.02 -8.01 37.29
CA ASP A 209 -10.07 -8.69 38.08
C ASP A 209 -11.47 -8.09 37.85
N ASP A 210 -11.56 -6.76 37.72
CA ASP A 210 -12.78 -6.01 37.40
C ASP A 210 -13.12 -6.02 35.89
N LYS A 211 -12.23 -6.59 35.07
CA LYS A 211 -12.34 -6.73 33.61
C LYS A 211 -12.43 -5.42 32.83
N SER A 212 -12.02 -4.31 33.45
CA SER A 212 -12.10 -2.98 32.85
C SER A 212 -10.91 -2.67 31.92
N GLN A 213 -9.79 -3.38 32.10
CA GLN A 213 -8.53 -3.11 31.40
C GLN A 213 -7.70 -4.38 31.18
N CYS A 214 -6.65 -4.31 30.37
CA CYS A 214 -5.75 -5.45 30.16
C CYS A 214 -4.92 -5.74 31.43
N ALA A 215 -4.87 -7.00 31.87
CA ALA A 215 -3.87 -7.47 32.82
C ALA A 215 -2.58 -7.93 32.12
N SER A 216 -2.71 -8.47 30.90
CA SER A 216 -1.61 -8.84 30.02
C SER A 216 -1.96 -8.54 28.56
N CYS A 217 -0.96 -8.46 27.70
CA CYS A 217 -1.12 -8.13 26.29
C CYS A 217 -1.03 -9.36 25.39
N LEU A 218 -1.73 -9.31 24.24
CA LEU A 218 -1.54 -10.25 23.15
C LEU A 218 -0.07 -10.34 22.76
N GLN A 219 0.28 -11.50 22.20
CA GLN A 219 1.59 -11.70 21.63
C GLN A 219 1.92 -10.56 20.65
N ASN A 220 3.14 -10.04 20.75
CA ASN A 220 3.68 -8.91 19.98
C ASN A 220 3.29 -7.50 20.45
N SER A 221 2.49 -7.37 21.51
CA SER A 221 2.19 -6.09 22.17
C SER A 221 2.85 -6.01 23.56
N ILE A 222 3.11 -4.78 24.02
CA ILE A 222 3.73 -4.47 25.32
C ILE A 222 2.68 -3.81 26.22
N LEU A 223 2.66 -4.18 27.51
CA LEU A 223 1.93 -3.46 28.54
C LEU A 223 2.68 -2.16 28.86
N SER A 224 2.34 -1.07 28.17
CA SER A 224 3.07 0.20 28.21
C SER A 224 2.79 1.00 29.49
N SER A 225 1.58 0.85 30.02
CA SER A 225 1.12 1.38 31.30
C SER A 225 0.05 0.43 31.84
N PRO A 226 -0.39 0.57 33.11
CA PRO A 226 -1.51 -0.22 33.64
C PRO A 226 -2.68 -0.22 32.65
N GLY A 227 -3.13 -1.41 32.25
CA GLY A 227 -4.27 -1.58 31.36
C GLY A 227 -4.05 -1.37 29.86
N LYS A 228 -2.90 -0.86 29.40
CA LYS A 228 -2.71 -0.43 27.99
C LYS A 228 -1.72 -1.30 27.22
N CYS A 229 -2.21 -1.88 26.12
CA CYS A 229 -1.44 -2.69 25.17
C CYS A 229 -1.33 -1.99 23.81
N ASP A 230 -0.80 -0.77 23.80
CA ASP A 230 -0.77 0.12 22.63
C ASP A 230 0.60 0.24 21.95
N GLN A 231 1.64 -0.36 22.53
CA GLN A 231 2.99 -0.43 21.98
C GLN A 231 3.29 -1.83 21.45
N CYS A 232 4.08 -1.91 20.38
CA CYS A 232 4.53 -3.17 19.81
C CYS A 232 5.89 -3.58 20.36
N VAL A 233 6.14 -4.89 20.44
CA VAL A 233 7.48 -5.41 20.76
C VAL A 233 8.49 -5.00 19.68
N LYS A 234 9.78 -4.95 20.04
CA LYS A 234 10.84 -4.59 19.09
C LYS A 234 10.79 -5.48 17.83
N GLY A 235 10.84 -4.87 16.65
CA GLY A 235 10.74 -5.56 15.36
C GLY A 235 9.31 -5.74 14.84
N PHE A 236 8.33 -5.19 15.56
CA PHE A 236 6.94 -5.15 15.14
C PHE A 236 6.46 -3.70 15.02
N GLU A 237 5.54 -3.49 14.09
CA GLU A 237 4.92 -2.21 13.78
C GLU A 237 3.40 -2.34 13.94
N LYS A 238 2.78 -1.22 14.34
CA LYS A 238 1.33 -1.13 14.42
C LYS A 238 0.78 -0.98 13.01
N ILE A 239 0.03 -1.99 12.55
CA ILE A 239 -0.70 -1.95 11.28
C ILE A 239 -2.18 -2.23 11.59
N GLY A 240 -3.03 -1.27 11.27
CA GLY A 240 -4.38 -1.24 11.83
C GLY A 240 -4.32 -1.11 13.36
N ASN A 241 -4.98 -2.04 14.07
CA ASN A 241 -5.05 -2.03 15.53
C ASN A 241 -4.10 -3.04 16.22
N MET A 242 -3.43 -3.90 15.46
CA MET A 242 -2.57 -4.96 15.98
C MET A 242 -1.09 -4.74 15.61
N CYS A 243 -0.22 -5.52 16.25
CA CYS A 243 1.23 -5.47 16.06
C CYS A 243 1.70 -6.58 15.13
N TRP A 244 2.33 -6.20 14.03
CA TRP A 244 2.78 -7.10 12.96
C TRP A 244 4.27 -6.99 12.73
N ARG A 245 4.91 -8.06 12.27
CA ARG A 245 6.36 -8.02 11.98
C ARG A 245 6.66 -6.98 10.91
N SER A 246 7.64 -6.13 11.16
CA SER A 246 8.13 -5.16 10.18
C SER A 246 8.70 -5.87 8.95
N ALA A 247 8.24 -5.50 7.75
CA ALA A 247 8.75 -6.05 6.50
C ALA A 247 10.27 -5.81 6.29
N ALA A 248 10.86 -4.86 7.02
CA ALA A 248 12.29 -4.54 7.01
C ALA A 248 13.21 -5.68 7.47
N GLN A 249 12.68 -6.77 8.03
CA GLN A 249 13.45 -7.98 8.35
C GLN A 249 13.05 -9.23 7.54
N SER A 250 12.11 -9.10 6.59
CA SER A 250 11.84 -10.17 5.61
C SER A 250 12.93 -10.28 4.54
N GLN A 251 13.93 -9.40 4.55
CA GLN A 251 15.21 -9.59 3.90
C GLN A 251 16.29 -9.74 4.97
N ASN A 252 16.35 -10.91 5.61
CA ASN A 252 17.61 -11.59 5.93
C ASN A 252 17.32 -12.94 6.62
N LYS A 253 17.83 -13.99 5.97
CA LYS A 253 17.86 -15.40 6.40
C LYS A 253 16.56 -16.17 6.24
N ILE A 254 16.25 -16.52 4.98
CA ILE A 254 16.03 -17.95 4.73
C ILE A 254 17.33 -18.62 5.19
N GLY A 255 17.31 -19.25 6.35
CA GLY A 255 18.42 -20.09 6.79
C GLY A 255 18.66 -21.12 5.70
N GLY A 256 19.81 -21.02 5.02
CA GLY A 256 20.29 -22.00 4.05
C GLY A 256 20.66 -23.31 4.73
N GLY A 257 19.68 -23.96 5.35
CA GLY A 257 19.82 -25.18 6.14
C GLY A 257 18.83 -26.28 5.76
N ALA A 258 17.98 -26.08 4.75
CA ALA A 258 17.04 -27.09 4.27
C ALA A 258 17.25 -27.52 2.79
N ILE A 259 18.15 -26.88 2.05
CA ILE A 259 18.44 -27.19 0.63
C ILE A 259 19.83 -27.84 0.47
N ALA A 260 20.30 -28.58 1.49
CA ALA A 260 21.48 -29.45 1.39
C ALA A 260 21.13 -30.95 1.39
N GLY A 261 19.84 -31.31 1.53
CA GLY A 261 19.42 -32.71 1.71
C GLY A 261 18.99 -33.46 0.45
N ILE A 262 18.74 -32.80 -0.68
CA ILE A 262 18.13 -33.46 -1.86
C ILE A 262 19.11 -33.66 -3.02
N ILE A 263 20.25 -32.95 -3.06
CA ILE A 263 21.24 -33.13 -4.14
C ILE A 263 22.08 -34.40 -3.97
N ILE A 264 22.24 -34.91 -2.74
CA ILE A 264 23.06 -36.12 -2.49
C ILE A 264 22.36 -37.39 -2.99
N ALA A 265 21.02 -37.46 -2.96
CA ALA A 265 20.29 -38.63 -3.45
C ALA A 265 20.42 -38.81 -4.98
N ILE A 266 20.47 -37.71 -5.73
CA ILE A 266 20.60 -37.74 -7.20
C ILE A 266 22.04 -38.13 -7.61
N ILE A 267 23.06 -37.69 -6.86
CA ILE A 267 24.46 -38.04 -7.15
C ILE A 267 24.74 -39.53 -6.87
N ILE A 268 24.16 -40.11 -5.82
CA ILE A 268 24.32 -41.56 -5.53
C ILE A 268 23.64 -42.42 -6.61
N LEU A 269 22.47 -42.00 -7.12
CA LEU A 269 21.78 -42.73 -8.18
C LEU A 269 22.54 -42.72 -9.51
N ILE A 270 23.15 -41.59 -9.89
CA ILE A 270 23.96 -41.50 -11.12
C ILE A 270 25.27 -42.31 -10.98
N GLY A 271 25.89 -42.29 -9.79
CA GLY A 271 27.10 -43.08 -9.51
C GLY A 271 26.88 -44.59 -9.58
N ALA A 272 25.73 -45.08 -9.09
CA ALA A 272 25.40 -46.51 -9.13
C ALA A 272 25.10 -47.01 -10.56
N VAL A 273 24.41 -46.21 -11.38
CA VAL A 273 24.10 -46.56 -12.77
C VAL A 273 25.35 -46.49 -13.65
N GLY A 274 26.19 -45.46 -13.47
CA GLY A 274 27.44 -45.30 -14.22
C GLY A 274 28.50 -46.36 -13.87
N GLY A 275 28.69 -46.66 -12.59
CA GLY A 275 29.63 -47.69 -12.13
C GLY A 275 29.21 -49.11 -12.51
N GLY A 276 27.90 -49.41 -12.46
CA GLY A 276 27.36 -50.71 -12.86
C GLY A 276 27.56 -51.01 -14.35
N LEU A 277 27.36 -50.02 -15.23
CA LEU A 277 27.58 -50.19 -16.67
C LEU A 277 29.07 -50.41 -16.99
N ALA A 278 29.99 -49.66 -16.37
CA ALA A 278 31.43 -49.82 -16.60
C ALA A 278 31.95 -51.19 -16.15
N TYR A 279 31.46 -51.72 -15.01
CA TYR A 279 31.81 -53.06 -14.55
C TYR A 279 31.25 -54.16 -15.48
N TYR A 280 30.02 -53.99 -15.99
CA TYR A 280 29.42 -54.94 -16.92
C TYR A 280 30.20 -55.03 -18.25
N PHE A 281 30.60 -53.89 -18.83
CA PHE A 281 31.36 -53.89 -20.09
C PHE A 281 32.80 -54.43 -19.92
N THR A 282 33.46 -54.16 -18.79
CA THR A 282 34.82 -54.68 -18.55
C THR A 282 34.86 -56.18 -18.28
N LYS A 283 33.81 -56.75 -17.66
CA LYS A 283 33.71 -58.20 -17.47
C LYS A 283 33.40 -58.95 -18.78
N ARG A 284 32.61 -58.35 -19.67
CA ARG A 284 32.26 -58.95 -20.97
C ARG A 284 33.43 -58.94 -21.98
N ALA A 285 34.43 -58.07 -21.79
CA ALA A 285 35.64 -58.04 -22.61
C ALA A 285 36.68 -59.12 -22.21
N LYS A 286 36.44 -59.87 -21.13
CA LYS A 286 37.30 -60.98 -20.66
C LYS A 286 36.61 -62.34 -20.68
N SER A 287 35.58 -62.51 -21.52
CA SER A 287 34.93 -63.80 -21.79
C SER A 287 34.85 -64.05 -23.28
#